data_AF-A0A562PLC4-F1
#
_entry.id   AF-A0A562PLC4-F1
#
_cell.length_a   1.000
_cell.length_b   1.000
_cell.length_c   1.000
_cell.angle_alpha   90.00
_cell.angle_beta   90.00
_cell.angle_gamma   90.00
#
_symmetry.space_group_name_H-M   'P 1'
#
loop_
_entity.id
_entity.type
_entity.pdbx_description
1 polymer ?
#
loop_
_entity_poly.entity_id
_entity_poly.type
_entity_poly.pdbx_seq_one_letter_code
_entity_poly.pdbx_strand_id
1 'polypeptide(L)'
;MNEDGCLLIIGGDEETRHRKDILQRFVDLAGGPERNLVLLTSASAEPEEMAAPYHDILSQLGVRRHASVHTTTREEANDAALAERIAHADGILITGGDQKRLMANIGGTALDRALHEALKRRCACLAGTSAGASAMAGHMLASGFAEFEPEKGAGVLGAGLGFVQHVVIDQHFSQRHRINRLLSVIAQNPYLYGLGIDEDTALVVERGVGIEVIGAGGVTFLDGRGMTTNAADIDNGERPELIGVQLHVLPSGSGYVLPGQGGQAVRLAHVTREAPAPIQEFISNLTKRNPLS
;
A
#
# COMPACT_ATOMS: atom_id res chain seq x y z
N MET A 1 -12.80 -22.02 2.47
CA MET A 1 -12.39 -21.05 1.43
C MET A 1 -11.81 -19.85 2.15
N ASN A 2 -10.79 -19.20 1.60
CA ASN A 2 -10.12 -18.09 2.29
C ASN A 2 -11.09 -16.89 2.39
N GLU A 3 -11.63 -16.63 3.58
CA GLU A 3 -12.66 -15.63 3.86
C GLU A 3 -12.07 -14.26 4.24
N ASP A 4 -10.95 -13.87 3.62
CA ASP A 4 -10.31 -12.58 3.88
C ASP A 4 -10.08 -11.81 2.58
N GLY A 5 -10.15 -10.47 2.67
CA GLY A 5 -9.79 -9.59 1.58
C GLY A 5 -8.28 -9.53 1.33
N CYS A 6 -7.89 -8.84 0.27
CA CYS A 6 -6.49 -8.65 -0.10
C CYS A 6 -6.15 -7.17 -0.27
N LEU A 7 -4.86 -6.87 -0.23
CA LEU A 7 -4.34 -5.53 -0.52
C LEU A 7 -3.59 -5.54 -1.85
N LEU A 8 -3.67 -4.42 -2.57
CA LEU A 8 -2.86 -4.15 -3.76
C LEU A 8 -2.17 -2.80 -3.56
N ILE A 9 -0.89 -2.83 -3.21
CA ILE A 9 -0.12 -1.63 -2.84
C ILE A 9 0.71 -1.21 -4.05
N ILE A 10 0.40 -0.07 -4.67
CA ILE A 10 0.93 0.36 -5.96
C ILE A 10 1.90 1.54 -5.77
N GLY A 11 3.08 1.47 -6.37
CA GLY A 11 4.12 2.47 -6.20
C GLY A 11 3.86 3.82 -6.87
N GLY A 12 2.77 3.99 -7.64
CA GLY A 12 2.48 5.21 -8.38
C GLY A 12 2.88 5.14 -9.85
N ASP A 13 2.39 6.11 -10.64
CA ASP A 13 2.60 6.22 -12.08
C ASP A 13 2.39 4.90 -12.85
N GLU A 14 1.40 4.11 -12.43
CA GLU A 14 1.06 2.86 -13.11
C GLU A 14 0.54 3.09 -14.53
N GLU A 15 0.86 2.15 -15.42
CA GLU A 15 0.53 2.26 -16.84
C GLU A 15 -0.99 2.18 -17.06
N THR A 16 -1.55 3.27 -17.58
CA THR A 16 -3.00 3.42 -17.83
C THR A 16 -3.36 3.39 -19.32
N ARG A 17 -2.37 3.30 -20.22
CA ARG A 17 -2.56 3.39 -21.68
C ARG A 17 -2.34 2.06 -22.39
N HIS A 18 -1.19 1.41 -22.16
CA HIS A 18 -0.75 0.26 -22.98
C HIS A 18 -0.79 -1.09 -22.25
N ARG A 19 0.00 -1.27 -21.19
CA ARG A 19 0.06 -2.50 -20.39
C ARG A 19 -0.66 -2.30 -19.06
N LYS A 20 -1.92 -2.73 -19.03
CA LYS A 20 -2.84 -2.45 -17.91
C LYS A 20 -2.75 -3.51 -16.83
N ASP A 21 -1.58 -4.09 -16.64
CA ASP A 21 -1.42 -5.37 -15.94
C ASP A 21 -1.83 -5.22 -14.45
N ILE A 22 -1.48 -4.09 -13.83
CA ILE A 22 -1.84 -3.79 -12.43
C ILE A 22 -3.35 -3.56 -12.28
N LEU A 23 -3.98 -2.80 -13.18
CA LEU A 23 -5.41 -2.50 -13.08
C LEU A 23 -6.29 -3.67 -13.51
N GLN A 24 -5.84 -4.48 -14.47
CA GLN A 24 -6.45 -5.78 -14.74
C GLN A 24 -6.37 -6.66 -13.50
N ARG A 25 -5.20 -6.72 -12.84
CA ARG A 25 -5.07 -7.48 -11.60
C ARG A 25 -6.00 -6.96 -10.51
N PHE A 26 -6.17 -5.65 -10.37
CA PHE A 26 -7.14 -5.07 -9.43
C PHE A 26 -8.57 -5.59 -9.69
N VAL A 27 -9.01 -5.60 -10.95
CA VAL A 27 -10.33 -6.12 -11.33
C VAL A 27 -10.45 -7.62 -11.01
N ASP A 28 -9.42 -8.41 -11.31
CA ASP A 28 -9.40 -9.85 -11.03
C ASP A 28 -9.45 -10.12 -9.51
N LEU A 29 -8.66 -9.38 -8.73
CA LEU A 29 -8.62 -9.49 -7.26
C LEU A 29 -9.93 -9.06 -6.60
N ALA A 30 -10.66 -8.12 -7.20
CA ALA A 30 -12.00 -7.73 -6.78
C ALA A 30 -13.08 -8.77 -7.16
N GLY A 31 -12.73 -9.78 -7.97
CA GLY A 31 -13.62 -10.87 -8.38
C GLY A 31 -14.25 -10.70 -9.76
N GLY A 32 -13.65 -9.87 -10.62
CA GLY A 32 -13.99 -9.73 -12.04
C GLY A 32 -14.83 -8.51 -12.41
N PRO A 33 -15.13 -8.30 -13.71
CA PRO A 33 -15.72 -7.07 -14.24
C PRO A 33 -17.19 -6.81 -13.84
N GLU A 34 -17.89 -7.83 -13.35
CA GLU A 34 -19.27 -7.68 -12.88
C GLU A 34 -19.35 -7.05 -11.49
N ARG A 35 -18.23 -6.93 -10.78
CA ARG A 35 -18.14 -6.48 -9.39
C ARG A 35 -18.30 -4.97 -9.24
N ASN A 36 -18.66 -4.53 -8.04
CA ASN A 36 -18.82 -3.11 -7.71
C ASN A 36 -17.47 -2.53 -7.29
N LEU A 37 -16.90 -1.67 -8.14
CA LEU A 37 -15.61 -1.03 -7.89
C LEU A 37 -15.79 0.44 -7.50
N VAL A 38 -15.03 0.91 -6.52
CA VAL A 38 -15.06 2.32 -6.08
C VAL A 38 -13.69 2.96 -6.20
N LEU A 39 -13.65 4.14 -6.79
CA LEU A 39 -12.48 5.01 -6.79
C LEU A 39 -12.62 6.02 -5.65
N LEU A 40 -11.68 6.01 -4.70
CA LEU A 40 -11.63 6.98 -3.61
C LEU A 40 -10.60 8.06 -3.93
N THR A 41 -11.08 9.25 -4.28
CA THR A 41 -10.24 10.34 -4.81
C THR A 41 -9.94 11.45 -3.79
N SER A 42 -10.25 11.22 -2.52
CA SER A 42 -10.13 12.24 -1.47
C SER A 42 -8.70 12.73 -1.23
N ALA A 43 -7.68 12.05 -1.76
CA ALA A 43 -6.29 12.51 -1.76
C ALA A 43 -6.02 13.66 -2.77
N SER A 44 -6.79 13.77 -3.87
CA SER A 44 -6.54 14.73 -4.96
C SER A 44 -7.32 16.03 -4.80
N ALA A 45 -6.68 17.18 -5.08
CA ALA A 45 -7.36 18.47 -5.20
C ALA A 45 -8.26 18.58 -6.44
N GLU A 46 -8.00 17.75 -7.45
CA GLU A 46 -8.71 17.69 -8.72
C GLU A 46 -9.23 16.24 -8.89
N PRO A 47 -10.36 15.90 -8.25
CA PRO A 47 -10.81 14.52 -8.18
C PRO A 47 -11.34 13.98 -9.49
N GLU A 48 -11.99 14.81 -10.32
CA GLU A 48 -12.50 14.39 -11.63
C GLU A 48 -11.35 14.08 -12.60
N GLU A 49 -10.32 14.93 -12.64
CA GLU A 49 -9.13 14.72 -13.49
C GLU A 49 -8.34 13.50 -13.05
N MET A 50 -8.19 13.30 -11.73
CA MET A 50 -7.57 12.10 -11.17
C MET A 50 -8.36 10.83 -11.48
N ALA A 51 -9.71 10.87 -11.43
CA ALA A 51 -10.57 9.71 -11.66
C ALA A 51 -10.70 9.33 -13.14
N ALA A 52 -10.68 10.31 -14.05
CA ALA A 52 -10.93 10.12 -15.48
C ALA A 52 -10.14 8.95 -16.11
N PRO A 53 -8.79 8.88 -15.99
CA PRO A 53 -8.04 7.77 -16.58
C PRO A 53 -8.45 6.40 -16.00
N TYR A 54 -8.81 6.34 -14.70
CA TYR A 54 -9.28 5.11 -14.07
C TYR A 54 -10.70 4.73 -14.52
N HIS A 55 -11.59 5.69 -14.76
CA HIS A 55 -12.91 5.38 -15.30
C HIS A 55 -12.83 4.85 -16.73
N ASP A 56 -11.97 5.46 -17.57
CA ASP A 56 -11.73 5.01 -18.94
C ASP A 56 -11.16 3.59 -18.95
N ILE A 57 -10.16 3.33 -18.12
CA ILE A 57 -9.48 2.03 -18.11
C ILE A 57 -10.36 0.93 -17.56
N LEU A 58 -11.11 1.16 -16.47
CA LEU A 58 -12.04 0.17 -15.92
C LEU A 58 -13.15 -0.15 -16.92
N SER A 59 -13.63 0.84 -17.66
CA SER A 59 -14.61 0.63 -18.74
C SER A 59 -14.02 -0.22 -19.87
N GLN A 60 -12.77 0.03 -20.27
CA GLN A 60 -12.07 -0.77 -21.29
C GLN A 60 -11.78 -2.21 -20.82
N LEU A 61 -11.59 -2.41 -19.52
CA LEU A 61 -11.47 -3.74 -18.90
C LEU A 61 -12.84 -4.44 -18.71
N GLY A 62 -13.93 -3.82 -19.17
CA GLY A 62 -15.27 -4.38 -19.16
C GLY A 62 -16.01 -4.24 -17.82
N VAL A 63 -15.48 -3.47 -16.87
CA VAL A 63 -16.12 -3.27 -15.56
C VAL A 63 -17.45 -2.53 -15.75
N ARG A 64 -18.54 -3.16 -15.30
CA ARG A 64 -19.88 -2.61 -15.50
C ARG A 64 -20.33 -1.63 -14.43
N ARG A 65 -19.77 -1.76 -13.23
CA ARG A 65 -20.16 -0.98 -12.04
C ARG A 65 -18.93 -0.38 -11.40
N HIS A 66 -18.63 0.87 -11.78
CA HIS A 66 -17.60 1.66 -11.13
C HIS A 66 -18.09 3.08 -10.88
N ALA A 67 -17.69 3.65 -9.74
CA ALA A 67 -18.07 5.00 -9.35
C ALA A 67 -17.00 5.66 -8.49
N SER A 68 -16.95 7.00 -8.52
CA SER A 68 -16.09 7.77 -7.63
C SER A 68 -16.80 8.11 -6.32
N VAL A 69 -16.03 8.11 -5.24
CA VAL A 69 -16.37 8.68 -3.94
C VAL A 69 -15.31 9.72 -3.61
N HIS A 70 -15.76 10.93 -3.27
CA HIS A 70 -14.90 12.04 -2.92
C HIS A 70 -15.44 12.74 -1.67
N THR A 71 -14.54 13.10 -0.77
CA THR A 71 -14.84 13.85 0.45
C THR A 71 -13.78 14.91 0.67
N THR A 72 -14.21 16.16 0.84
CA THR A 72 -13.36 17.31 1.12
C THR A 72 -13.32 17.66 2.61
N THR A 73 -14.34 17.23 3.36
CA THR A 73 -14.48 17.51 4.80
C THR A 73 -14.68 16.22 5.61
N ARG A 74 -14.47 16.32 6.93
CA ARG A 74 -14.70 15.18 7.85
C ARG A 74 -16.19 14.90 8.02
N GLU A 75 -17.04 15.92 7.90
CA GLU A 75 -18.49 15.80 7.94
C GLU A 75 -18.99 14.93 6.78
N GLU A 76 -18.53 15.22 5.55
CA GLU A 76 -18.80 14.38 4.39
C GLU A 76 -18.27 12.95 4.56
N ALA A 77 -17.07 12.78 5.11
CA ALA A 77 -16.52 11.46 5.39
C ALA A 77 -17.24 10.70 6.52
N ASN A 78 -18.15 11.35 7.25
CA ASN A 78 -19.07 10.72 8.20
C ASN A 78 -20.49 10.54 7.64
N ASP A 79 -20.73 10.89 6.37
CA ASP A 79 -22.00 10.61 5.72
C ASP A 79 -22.24 9.10 5.62
N ALA A 80 -23.41 8.68 6.11
CA ALA A 80 -23.75 7.27 6.20
C ALA A 80 -23.89 6.61 4.82
N ALA A 81 -24.39 7.34 3.81
CA ALA A 81 -24.58 6.80 2.47
C ALA A 81 -23.23 6.62 1.76
N LEU A 82 -22.28 7.54 1.94
CA LEU A 82 -20.92 7.37 1.42
C LEU A 82 -20.19 6.21 2.11
N ALA A 83 -20.31 6.08 3.43
CA ALA A 83 -19.75 4.95 4.16
C ALA A 83 -20.35 3.61 3.70
N GLU A 84 -21.68 3.55 3.48
CA GLU A 84 -22.35 2.34 2.97
C GLU A 84 -21.87 1.98 1.56
N ARG A 85 -21.72 2.96 0.67
CA ARG A 85 -21.17 2.74 -0.68
C ARG A 85 -19.78 2.10 -0.64
N ILE A 86 -18.92 2.54 0.29
CA ILE A 86 -17.58 1.96 0.49
C ILE A 86 -17.67 0.55 1.09
N ALA A 87 -18.47 0.36 2.15
CA ALA A 87 -18.58 -0.91 2.85
C ALA A 87 -19.12 -2.05 1.95
N HIS A 88 -19.89 -1.71 0.92
CA HIS A 88 -20.46 -2.64 -0.06
C HIS A 88 -19.68 -2.75 -1.37
N ALA A 89 -18.50 -2.13 -1.48
CA ALA A 89 -17.64 -2.31 -2.64
C ALA A 89 -16.92 -3.66 -2.60
N ASP A 90 -16.78 -4.30 -3.76
CA ASP A 90 -16.00 -5.53 -3.95
C ASP A 90 -14.51 -5.21 -4.21
N GLY A 91 -14.24 -4.03 -4.77
CA GLY A 91 -12.89 -3.49 -4.94
C GLY A 91 -12.88 -1.99 -4.74
N ILE A 92 -11.87 -1.48 -4.04
CA ILE A 92 -11.71 -0.05 -3.75
C ILE A 92 -10.29 0.36 -4.13
N LEU A 93 -10.14 1.40 -4.96
CA LEU A 93 -8.84 1.99 -5.30
C LEU A 93 -8.73 3.39 -4.71
N ILE A 94 -7.81 3.56 -3.76
CA ILE A 94 -7.44 4.87 -3.19
C ILE A 94 -6.41 5.50 -4.12
N THR A 95 -6.76 6.61 -4.75
CA THR A 95 -5.90 7.25 -5.76
C THR A 95 -4.74 8.02 -5.13
N GLY A 96 -3.83 8.50 -5.98
CA GLY A 96 -2.77 9.44 -5.61
C GLY A 96 -3.28 10.84 -5.24
N GLY A 97 -2.34 11.71 -4.88
CA GLY A 97 -2.59 13.08 -4.41
C GLY A 97 -1.71 13.42 -3.20
N ASP A 98 -2.30 14.02 -2.18
CA ASP A 98 -1.65 14.31 -0.89
C ASP A 98 -2.16 13.33 0.20
N GLN A 99 -1.26 12.52 0.74
CA GLN A 99 -1.58 11.54 1.79
C GLN A 99 -1.94 12.19 3.13
N LYS A 100 -1.42 13.39 3.45
CA LYS A 100 -1.84 14.16 4.64
C LYS A 100 -3.27 14.65 4.47
N ARG A 101 -3.64 15.11 3.28
CA ARG A 101 -5.02 15.52 2.95
C ARG A 101 -5.98 14.35 3.10
N LEU A 102 -5.61 13.18 2.55
CA LEU A 102 -6.38 11.95 2.71
C LEU A 102 -6.62 11.63 4.19
N MET A 103 -5.56 11.63 5.00
CA MET A 103 -5.66 11.30 6.43
C MET A 103 -6.41 12.35 7.25
N ALA A 104 -6.25 13.64 6.96
CA ALA A 104 -6.99 14.70 7.63
C ALA A 104 -8.52 14.57 7.42
N ASN A 105 -8.92 14.20 6.20
CA ASN A 105 -10.33 14.10 5.81
C ASN A 105 -10.97 12.78 6.24
N ILE A 106 -10.26 11.66 6.10
CA ILE A 106 -10.85 10.33 6.26
C ILE A 106 -10.43 9.64 7.56
N GLY A 107 -9.23 9.88 8.08
CA GLY A 107 -8.73 9.16 9.25
C GLY A 107 -9.70 9.21 10.44
N GLY A 108 -10.11 8.03 10.94
CA GLY A 108 -11.02 7.89 12.07
C GLY A 108 -12.48 8.27 11.81
N THR A 109 -12.92 8.39 10.56
CA THR A 109 -14.33 8.68 10.21
C THR A 109 -15.12 7.40 9.92
N ALA A 110 -16.42 7.55 9.65
CA ALA A 110 -17.25 6.43 9.19
C ALA A 110 -16.73 5.81 7.88
N LEU A 111 -16.17 6.63 6.97
CA LEU A 111 -15.57 6.16 5.72
C LEU A 111 -14.34 5.28 5.97
N ASP A 112 -13.45 5.66 6.90
CA ASP A 112 -12.28 4.85 7.29
C ASP A 112 -12.72 3.48 7.83
N ARG A 113 -13.66 3.48 8.78
CA ARG A 113 -14.26 2.23 9.28
C ARG A 113 -14.88 1.39 8.17
N ALA A 114 -15.57 2.00 7.21
CA ALA A 114 -16.15 1.31 6.07
C ALA A 114 -15.09 0.64 5.17
N LEU A 115 -13.92 1.26 4.97
CA LEU A 115 -12.81 0.64 4.24
C LEU A 115 -12.34 -0.65 4.93
N HIS A 116 -12.21 -0.62 6.26
CA HIS A 116 -11.86 -1.80 7.05
C HIS A 116 -12.94 -2.87 7.01
N GLU A 117 -14.22 -2.48 7.04
CA GLU A 117 -15.35 -3.42 6.92
C GLU A 117 -15.39 -4.09 5.54
N ALA A 118 -15.19 -3.34 4.45
CA ALA A 118 -15.12 -3.89 3.11
C ALA A 118 -14.01 -4.95 3.00
N LEU A 119 -12.80 -4.62 3.47
CA LEU A 119 -11.66 -5.55 3.46
C LEU A 119 -11.91 -6.80 4.32
N LYS A 120 -12.32 -6.62 5.58
CA LYS A 120 -12.31 -7.68 6.61
C LYS A 120 -13.60 -8.49 6.67
N ARG A 121 -14.76 -7.92 6.30
CA ARG A 121 -16.05 -8.61 6.37
C ARG A 121 -16.61 -8.99 5.00
N ARG A 122 -16.32 -8.19 3.97
CA ARG A 122 -16.78 -8.44 2.60
C ARG A 122 -15.72 -9.04 1.69
N CYS A 123 -14.51 -9.25 2.22
CA CYS A 123 -13.38 -9.82 1.49
C CYS A 123 -12.98 -9.00 0.25
N ALA A 124 -13.22 -7.69 0.26
CA ALA A 124 -12.93 -6.80 -0.85
C ALA A 124 -11.42 -6.75 -1.16
N CYS A 125 -11.09 -6.34 -2.39
CA CYS A 125 -9.74 -5.94 -2.74
C CYS A 125 -9.56 -4.45 -2.44
N LEU A 126 -8.64 -4.10 -1.55
CA LEU A 126 -8.29 -2.71 -1.28
C LEU A 126 -6.96 -2.36 -1.95
N ALA A 127 -7.01 -1.48 -2.95
CA ALA A 127 -5.88 -0.99 -3.69
C ALA A 127 -5.56 0.46 -3.32
N GLY A 128 -4.29 0.83 -3.42
CA GLY A 128 -3.82 2.19 -3.13
C GLY A 128 -2.61 2.51 -3.99
N THR A 129 -2.61 3.65 -4.66
CA THR A 129 -1.49 4.10 -5.51
C THR A 129 -0.89 5.40 -4.99
N SER A 130 0.44 5.52 -5.05
CA SER A 130 1.18 6.70 -4.58
C SER A 130 0.76 7.10 -3.16
N ALA A 131 0.17 8.28 -2.93
CA ALA A 131 -0.37 8.69 -1.63
C ALA A 131 -1.29 7.64 -0.97
N GLY A 132 -2.14 6.97 -1.76
CA GLY A 132 -3.01 5.89 -1.28
C GLY A 132 -2.23 4.67 -0.76
N ALA A 133 -1.10 4.34 -1.38
CA ALA A 133 -0.22 3.26 -0.93
C ALA A 133 0.45 3.60 0.40
N SER A 134 1.02 4.81 0.53
CA SER A 134 1.62 5.27 1.79
C SER A 134 0.61 5.28 2.93
N ALA A 135 -0.64 5.68 2.65
CA ALA A 135 -1.70 5.73 3.64
C ALA A 135 -2.18 4.34 4.10
N MET A 136 -1.89 3.25 3.39
CA MET A 136 -2.29 1.91 3.83
C MET A 136 -1.53 1.44 5.07
N ALA A 137 -0.34 1.98 5.30
CA ALA A 137 0.47 1.68 6.47
C ALA A 137 -0.15 2.26 7.75
N GLY A 138 0.13 1.65 8.90
CA GLY A 138 -0.17 2.27 10.20
C GLY A 138 0.71 3.50 10.47
N HIS A 139 1.97 3.45 10.02
CA HIS A 139 2.92 4.55 10.07
C HIS A 139 3.17 5.05 8.64
N MET A 140 2.51 6.14 8.29
CA MET A 140 2.56 6.72 6.97
C MET A 140 3.74 7.67 6.83
N LEU A 141 4.52 7.56 5.75
CA LEU A 141 5.51 8.56 5.39
C LEU A 141 4.81 9.81 4.83
N ALA A 142 4.57 10.80 5.69
CA ALA A 142 3.76 11.98 5.39
C ALA A 142 4.49 13.02 4.54
N SER A 143 5.80 13.10 4.70
CA SER A 143 6.69 13.95 3.88
C SER A 143 8.14 13.52 4.08
N GLY A 144 9.02 13.96 3.19
CA GLY A 144 10.44 13.75 3.38
C GLY A 144 11.29 14.17 2.18
N PHE A 145 12.54 14.49 2.47
CA PHE A 145 13.58 14.88 1.53
C PHE A 145 14.86 14.13 1.92
N ALA A 146 15.48 13.44 0.97
CA ALA A 146 16.86 12.94 1.08
C ALA A 146 17.19 12.27 -0.25
N GLU A 147 17.85 13.02 -1.14
CA GLU A 147 18.13 12.55 -2.49
C GLU A 147 19.46 11.80 -2.57
N PHE A 148 20.49 12.27 -1.87
CA PHE A 148 21.86 11.76 -2.06
C PHE A 148 22.44 11.00 -0.88
N GLU A 149 21.99 11.27 0.35
CA GLU A 149 22.48 10.60 1.56
C GLU A 149 21.38 10.43 2.62
N PRO A 150 21.48 9.40 3.50
CA PRO A 150 20.62 9.32 4.67
C PRO A 150 20.88 10.49 5.62
N GLU A 151 19.81 11.07 6.15
CA GLU A 151 19.86 12.26 7.01
C GLU A 151 18.79 12.13 8.11
N LYS A 152 19.16 12.31 9.38
CA LYS A 152 18.19 12.31 10.47
C LYS A 152 17.19 13.45 10.29
N GLY A 153 15.90 13.13 10.39
CA GLY A 153 14.82 14.09 10.13
C GLY A 153 14.39 14.20 8.65
N ALA A 154 15.03 13.47 7.74
CA ALA A 154 14.68 13.41 6.31
C ALA A 154 13.26 12.90 6.01
N GLY A 155 12.59 12.29 6.98
CA GLY A 155 11.25 11.74 6.82
C GLY A 155 10.39 12.02 8.04
N VAL A 156 9.16 12.46 7.81
CA VAL A 156 8.16 12.69 8.85
C VAL A 156 7.12 11.59 8.78
N LEU A 157 6.94 10.87 9.88
CA LEU A 157 5.90 9.87 10.02
C LEU A 157 4.60 10.52 10.54
N GLY A 158 3.48 10.03 10.05
CA GLY A 158 2.14 10.31 10.56
C GLY A 158 1.32 9.03 10.71
N ALA A 159 0.11 9.14 11.24
CA ALA A 159 -0.83 8.04 11.26
C ALA A 159 -1.37 7.79 9.84
N GLY A 160 -1.39 6.54 9.39
CA GLY A 160 -2.12 6.11 8.20
C GLY A 160 -3.40 5.35 8.57
N LEU A 161 -4.02 4.70 7.57
CA LEU A 161 -5.27 3.93 7.70
C LEU A 161 -5.06 2.57 8.38
N GLY A 162 -3.81 2.09 8.47
CA GLY A 162 -3.48 0.94 9.31
C GLY A 162 -3.96 -0.43 8.79
N PHE A 163 -4.05 -0.63 7.48
CA PHE A 163 -4.30 -1.96 6.90
C PHE A 163 -3.11 -2.90 7.08
N VAL A 164 -1.89 -2.36 7.00
CA VAL A 164 -0.65 -3.06 7.34
C VAL A 164 0.06 -2.34 8.49
N GLN A 165 0.46 -3.12 9.51
CA GLN A 165 1.05 -2.58 10.74
C GLN A 165 2.55 -2.84 10.76
N HIS A 166 3.29 -2.03 11.53
CA HIS A 166 4.76 -2.10 11.64
C HIS A 166 5.52 -1.96 10.31
N VAL A 167 4.94 -1.30 9.33
CA VAL A 167 5.56 -1.03 8.03
C VAL A 167 5.45 0.46 7.73
N VAL A 168 6.44 1.02 7.04
CA VAL A 168 6.37 2.31 6.35
C VAL A 168 6.45 2.05 4.85
N ILE A 169 5.50 2.59 4.09
CA ILE A 169 5.45 2.41 2.64
C ILE A 169 5.91 3.69 1.95
N ASP A 170 6.94 3.52 1.12
CA ASP A 170 7.50 4.52 0.25
C ASP A 170 7.27 4.12 -1.22
N GLN A 171 6.88 5.09 -2.03
CA GLN A 171 6.35 4.93 -3.39
C GLN A 171 7.19 5.79 -4.35
N HIS A 172 7.05 5.61 -5.67
CA HIS A 172 7.97 6.14 -6.69
C HIS A 172 9.45 5.91 -6.31
N PHE A 173 9.73 4.73 -5.77
CA PHE A 173 10.85 4.54 -4.86
C PHE A 173 12.21 4.70 -5.54
N SER A 174 12.53 3.85 -6.51
CA SER A 174 13.80 3.94 -7.25
C SER A 174 13.84 5.19 -8.15
N GLN A 175 12.71 5.55 -8.75
CA GLN A 175 12.60 6.67 -9.70
C GLN A 175 12.89 8.03 -9.07
N ARG A 176 12.68 8.15 -7.75
CA ARG A 176 12.96 9.38 -6.98
C ARG A 176 14.09 9.20 -5.97
N HIS A 177 14.92 8.16 -6.13
CA HIS A 177 16.09 7.87 -5.28
C HIS A 177 15.78 7.79 -3.77
N ARG A 178 14.62 7.25 -3.40
CA ARG A 178 14.06 7.33 -2.04
C ARG A 178 14.63 6.31 -1.04
N ILE A 179 15.66 5.55 -1.42
CA ILE A 179 16.34 4.61 -0.51
C ILE A 179 16.92 5.33 0.72
N ASN A 180 17.50 6.51 0.52
CA ASN A 180 18.17 7.27 1.57
C ASN A 180 17.18 7.80 2.62
N ARG A 181 16.04 8.36 2.17
CA ARG A 181 15.00 8.79 3.11
C ARG A 181 14.38 7.61 3.86
N LEU A 182 14.16 6.48 3.20
CA LEU A 182 13.60 5.31 3.85
C LEU A 182 14.58 4.72 4.88
N LEU A 183 15.88 4.63 4.56
CA LEU A 183 16.92 4.28 5.53
C LEU A 183 16.93 5.21 6.74
N SER A 184 16.76 6.52 6.52
CA SER A 184 16.71 7.52 7.59
C SER A 184 15.50 7.36 8.51
N VAL A 185 14.36 6.97 7.95
CA VAL A 185 13.14 6.66 8.72
C VAL A 185 13.34 5.40 9.56
N ILE A 186 13.93 4.35 8.98
CA ILE A 186 14.22 3.09 9.67
C ILE A 186 15.30 3.30 10.75
N ALA A 187 16.30 4.14 10.49
CA ALA A 187 17.32 4.55 11.47
C ALA A 187 16.69 5.03 12.78
N GLN A 188 15.68 5.90 12.65
CA GLN A 188 14.97 6.52 13.77
C GLN A 188 13.88 5.61 14.36
N ASN A 189 13.42 4.61 13.60
CA ASN A 189 12.30 3.74 13.96
C ASN A 189 12.61 2.28 13.63
N PRO A 190 13.63 1.65 14.26
CA PRO A 190 14.08 0.30 13.89
C PRO A 190 13.02 -0.78 14.13
N TYR A 191 11.95 -0.49 14.87
CA TYR A 191 10.79 -1.36 15.04
C TYR A 191 9.94 -1.52 13.77
N LEU A 192 10.06 -0.60 12.81
CA LEU A 192 9.31 -0.62 11.55
C LEU A 192 10.12 -1.33 10.46
N TYR A 193 9.41 -2.01 9.55
CA TYR A 193 9.97 -2.41 8.26
C TYR A 193 9.80 -1.28 7.25
N GLY A 194 10.81 -1.06 6.42
CA GLY A 194 10.73 -0.14 5.29
C GLY A 194 10.30 -0.89 4.03
N LEU A 195 9.32 -0.38 3.30
CA LEU A 195 8.87 -0.95 2.03
C LEU A 195 8.93 0.12 0.93
N GLY A 196 9.88 -0.01 0.02
CA GLY A 196 9.99 0.82 -1.18
C GLY A 196 9.36 0.12 -2.38
N ILE A 197 8.40 0.76 -3.04
CA ILE A 197 7.71 0.24 -4.22
C ILE A 197 7.97 1.18 -5.40
N ASP A 198 8.50 0.62 -6.49
CA ASP A 198 8.80 1.36 -7.70
C ASP A 198 7.54 1.80 -8.46
N GLU A 199 7.68 2.80 -9.34
CA GLU A 199 6.62 3.16 -10.29
C GLU A 199 6.20 1.95 -11.15
N ASP A 200 4.93 1.96 -11.59
CA ASP A 200 4.31 0.88 -12.37
C ASP A 200 4.57 -0.51 -11.77
N THR A 201 4.61 -0.60 -10.44
CA THR A 201 4.84 -1.84 -9.68
C THR A 201 3.83 -1.93 -8.55
N ALA A 202 3.34 -3.14 -8.29
CA ALA A 202 2.43 -3.38 -7.18
C ALA A 202 2.79 -4.63 -6.37
N LEU A 203 2.54 -4.54 -5.06
CA LEU A 203 2.61 -5.65 -4.13
C LEU A 203 1.20 -6.13 -3.80
N VAL A 204 0.87 -7.33 -4.25
CA VAL A 204 -0.33 -8.06 -3.84
C VAL A 204 -0.06 -8.69 -2.48
N VAL A 205 -0.97 -8.48 -1.53
CA VAL A 205 -0.91 -9.08 -0.19
C VAL A 205 -2.19 -9.89 0.04
N GLU A 206 -2.07 -11.22 0.01
CA GLU A 206 -3.16 -12.13 0.40
C GLU A 206 -3.05 -12.41 1.92
N ARG A 207 -4.06 -11.97 2.67
CA ARG A 207 -4.02 -11.94 4.14
C ARG A 207 -3.96 -13.36 4.73
N GLY A 208 -2.93 -13.60 5.53
CA GLY A 208 -2.59 -14.87 6.16
C GLY A 208 -1.95 -15.89 5.22
N VAL A 209 -1.66 -15.52 3.97
CA VAL A 209 -1.14 -16.46 2.97
C VAL A 209 0.22 -16.05 2.45
N GLY A 210 0.35 -14.88 1.84
CA GLY A 210 1.56 -14.56 1.09
C GLY A 210 1.47 -13.28 0.28
N ILE A 211 2.50 -13.08 -0.54
CA ILE A 211 2.68 -11.88 -1.36
C ILE A 211 3.09 -12.22 -2.78
N GLU A 212 2.80 -11.30 -3.70
CA GLU A 212 3.24 -11.36 -5.10
C GLU A 212 3.57 -9.94 -5.59
N VAL A 213 4.69 -9.79 -6.28
CA VAL A 213 5.10 -8.54 -6.95
C VAL A 213 4.72 -8.62 -8.42
N ILE A 214 4.04 -7.59 -8.91
CA ILE A 214 3.62 -7.45 -10.30
C ILE A 214 4.00 -6.08 -10.86
N GLY A 215 3.95 -5.92 -12.18
CA GLY A 215 4.27 -4.66 -12.87
C GLY A 215 5.66 -4.66 -13.50
N ALA A 216 6.28 -3.49 -13.62
CA ALA A 216 7.51 -3.28 -14.37
C ALA A 216 8.80 -3.25 -13.54
N GLY A 217 8.73 -2.88 -12.26
CA GLY A 217 9.87 -2.67 -11.37
C GLY A 217 10.01 -3.74 -10.28
N GLY A 218 10.40 -3.32 -9.09
CA GLY A 218 10.54 -4.18 -7.93
C GLY A 218 10.03 -3.57 -6.63
N VAL A 219 10.09 -4.40 -5.60
CA VAL A 219 9.78 -4.03 -4.22
C VAL A 219 11.05 -4.23 -3.39
N THR A 220 11.52 -3.17 -2.75
CA THR A 220 12.66 -3.19 -1.83
C THR A 220 12.15 -3.19 -0.41
N PHE A 221 12.72 -4.05 0.44
CA PHE A 221 12.37 -4.14 1.84
C PHE A 221 13.62 -3.99 2.69
N LEU A 222 13.47 -3.19 3.74
CA LEU A 222 14.51 -2.85 4.70
C LEU A 222 14.09 -3.34 6.08
N ASP A 223 14.97 -4.10 6.72
CA ASP A 223 14.85 -4.51 8.11
C ASP A 223 16.04 -3.97 8.91
N GLY A 224 15.75 -3.00 9.77
CA GLY A 224 16.72 -2.36 10.66
C GLY A 224 16.71 -2.90 12.09
N ARG A 225 15.91 -3.93 12.42
CA ARG A 225 15.72 -4.36 13.81
C ARG A 225 16.98 -4.89 14.48
N GLY A 226 17.88 -5.46 13.69
CA GLY A 226 19.18 -5.96 14.13
C GLY A 226 20.34 -4.98 13.91
N MET A 227 20.08 -3.75 13.46
CA MET A 227 21.14 -2.81 13.09
C MET A 227 21.75 -2.11 14.31
N THR A 228 23.01 -1.72 14.18
CA THR A 228 23.64 -0.70 15.04
C THR A 228 23.45 0.67 14.40
N THR A 229 23.02 1.66 15.18
CA THR A 229 22.84 3.04 14.73
C THR A 229 23.14 4.05 15.84
N ASN A 230 23.59 5.25 15.47
CA ASN A 230 23.75 6.41 16.34
C ASN A 230 22.59 7.43 16.22
N ALA A 231 21.47 7.05 15.58
CA ALA A 231 20.37 7.98 15.28
C ALA A 231 19.78 8.68 16.51
N ALA A 232 19.93 8.12 17.71
CA ALA A 232 19.52 8.76 18.96
C ALA A 232 20.45 9.91 19.40
N ASP A 233 21.73 9.85 19.02
CA ASP A 233 22.81 10.69 19.55
C ASP A 233 23.20 11.86 18.64
N ILE A 234 22.73 11.87 17.39
CA ILE A 234 23.00 12.92 16.40
C ILE A 234 21.84 13.91 16.26
N ASP A 235 22.09 15.11 15.77
CA ASP A 235 21.10 16.14 15.48
C ASP A 235 20.39 15.90 14.13
N ASN A 236 19.25 16.57 13.92
CA ASN A 236 18.60 16.58 12.62
C ASN A 236 19.51 17.26 11.59
N GLY A 237 19.58 16.71 10.36
CA GLY A 237 20.53 17.16 9.35
C GLY A 237 21.84 16.37 9.32
N GLU A 238 22.11 15.55 10.33
CA GLU A 238 23.32 14.72 10.38
C GLU A 238 23.09 13.32 9.78
N ARG A 239 24.17 12.72 9.30
CA ARG A 239 24.16 11.38 8.68
C ARG A 239 24.15 10.29 9.77
N PRO A 240 23.14 9.42 9.82
CA PRO A 240 23.13 8.30 10.76
C PRO A 240 24.10 7.19 10.34
N GLU A 241 24.78 6.60 11.33
CA GLU A 241 25.44 5.31 11.20
C GLU A 241 24.38 4.20 11.11
N LEU A 242 24.58 3.27 10.17
CA LEU A 242 23.65 2.18 9.86
C LEU A 242 24.46 0.92 9.54
N ILE A 243 24.70 0.06 10.53
CA ILE A 243 25.49 -1.17 10.37
C ILE A 243 24.57 -2.38 10.55
N GLY A 244 24.51 -3.26 9.55
CA GLY A 244 23.72 -4.50 9.62
C GLY A 244 22.25 -4.37 9.22
N VAL A 245 21.89 -3.32 8.47
CA VAL A 245 20.56 -3.23 7.83
C VAL A 245 20.42 -4.35 6.81
N GLN A 246 19.36 -5.16 6.92
CA GLN A 246 19.06 -6.17 5.91
C GLN A 246 18.25 -5.52 4.80
N LEU A 247 18.72 -5.68 3.57
CA LEU A 247 18.05 -5.22 2.36
C LEU A 247 17.76 -6.43 1.50
N HIS A 248 16.54 -6.51 1.02
CA HIS A 248 16.26 -7.42 -0.06
C HIS A 248 15.29 -6.83 -1.08
N VAL A 249 15.41 -7.32 -2.32
CA VAL A 249 14.76 -6.77 -3.50
C VAL A 249 14.02 -7.90 -4.18
N LEU A 250 12.73 -7.70 -4.41
CA LEU A 250 11.87 -8.63 -5.13
C LEU A 250 11.46 -7.98 -6.44
N PRO A 251 12.03 -8.42 -7.58
CA PRO A 251 11.57 -7.95 -8.89
C PRO A 251 10.16 -8.46 -9.17
N SER A 252 9.47 -7.81 -10.11
CA SER A 252 8.22 -8.29 -10.68
C SER A 252 8.27 -9.78 -11.06
N GLY A 253 7.18 -10.49 -10.79
CA GLY A 253 7.07 -11.95 -10.91
C GLY A 253 7.58 -12.72 -9.68
N SER A 254 8.18 -12.03 -8.70
CA SER A 254 8.49 -12.65 -7.41
C SER A 254 7.22 -12.86 -6.60
N GLY A 255 7.12 -13.99 -5.91
CA GLY A 255 6.13 -14.11 -4.85
C GLY A 255 6.34 -15.34 -3.98
N TYR A 256 5.80 -15.26 -2.77
CA TYR A 256 6.08 -16.18 -1.69
C TYR A 256 4.84 -16.40 -0.85
N VAL A 257 4.63 -17.65 -0.46
CA VAL A 257 3.66 -18.03 0.58
C VAL A 257 4.35 -18.25 1.92
N LEU A 258 3.62 -18.04 3.01
CA LEU A 258 4.02 -18.50 4.32
C LEU A 258 4.14 -20.03 4.33
N PRO A 259 5.08 -20.59 5.11
CA PRO A 259 5.23 -22.04 5.24
C PRO A 259 3.91 -22.73 5.58
N GLY A 260 3.57 -23.78 4.83
CA GLY A 260 2.31 -24.52 5.00
C GLY A 260 1.05 -23.83 4.45
N GLN A 261 1.14 -22.63 3.85
CA GLN A 261 0.00 -21.91 3.26
C GLN A 261 -0.13 -22.06 1.74
N GLY A 262 0.74 -22.84 1.09
CA GLY A 262 0.76 -22.99 -0.38
C GLY A 262 -0.57 -23.47 -1.00
N GLY A 263 -1.34 -24.30 -0.29
CA GLY A 263 -2.65 -24.77 -0.76
C GLY A 263 -3.80 -23.75 -0.58
N GLN A 264 -3.54 -22.59 0.04
CA GLN A 264 -4.53 -21.56 0.32
C GLN A 264 -4.38 -20.31 -0.57
N ALA A 265 -3.33 -20.23 -1.39
CA ALA A 265 -3.12 -19.10 -2.30
C ALA A 265 -4.14 -19.12 -3.44
N VAL A 266 -5.18 -18.29 -3.32
CA VAL A 266 -6.23 -18.13 -4.35
C VAL A 266 -6.03 -16.84 -5.13
N ARG A 267 -5.40 -15.84 -4.52
CA ARG A 267 -5.23 -14.49 -5.07
C ARG A 267 -3.79 -14.20 -5.48
N LEU A 268 -2.90 -15.18 -5.45
CA LEU A 268 -1.51 -15.06 -5.91
C LEU A 268 -1.34 -15.87 -7.20
N ALA A 269 -1.15 -15.19 -8.34
CA ALA A 269 -1.23 -15.82 -9.66
C ALA A 269 0.04 -16.61 -10.01
N HIS A 270 1.22 -16.14 -9.59
CA HIS A 270 2.51 -16.71 -10.00
C HIS A 270 3.34 -17.28 -8.84
N VAL A 271 2.69 -17.64 -7.71
CA VAL A 271 3.41 -18.04 -6.49
C VAL A 271 3.50 -19.55 -6.35
N THR A 272 4.73 -20.04 -6.27
CA THR A 272 5.05 -21.48 -6.15
C THR A 272 6.05 -21.81 -5.05
N ARG A 273 6.52 -20.80 -4.29
CA ARG A 273 7.65 -20.95 -3.36
C ARG A 273 7.27 -20.50 -1.96
N GLU A 274 7.73 -21.25 -0.97
CA GLU A 274 7.67 -20.80 0.42
C GLU A 274 8.67 -19.67 0.66
N ALA A 275 8.30 -18.73 1.52
CA ALA A 275 9.15 -17.64 1.94
C ALA A 275 10.46 -18.17 2.55
N PRO A 276 11.64 -17.75 2.08
CA PRO A 276 12.90 -18.10 2.73
C PRO A 276 13.00 -17.41 4.11
N ALA A 277 13.71 -18.05 5.03
CA ALA A 277 13.80 -17.62 6.43
C ALA A 277 14.03 -16.10 6.65
N PRO A 278 14.91 -15.41 5.89
CA PRO A 278 15.16 -13.99 6.10
C PRO A 278 13.94 -13.08 5.91
N ILE A 279 12.92 -13.50 5.15
CA ILE A 279 11.74 -12.67 4.85
C ILE A 279 10.44 -13.24 5.41
N GLN A 280 10.49 -14.38 6.11
CA GLN A 280 9.30 -15.04 6.64
C GLN A 280 8.56 -14.15 7.65
N GLU A 281 9.28 -13.55 8.59
CA GLU A 281 8.68 -12.69 9.61
C GLU A 281 8.07 -11.44 8.98
N PHE A 282 8.75 -10.85 7.99
CA PHE A 282 8.23 -9.72 7.23
C PHE A 282 6.92 -10.07 6.52
N ILE A 283 6.87 -11.18 5.78
CA ILE A 283 5.65 -11.63 5.09
C ILE A 283 4.55 -11.95 6.11
N SER A 284 4.89 -12.56 7.24
CA SER A 284 3.94 -12.85 8.30
C SER A 284 3.35 -11.58 8.90
N ASN A 285 4.15 -10.52 9.06
CA ASN A 285 3.69 -9.23 9.54
C ASN A 285 2.79 -8.53 8.50
N LEU A 286 3.22 -8.50 7.24
CA LEU A 286 2.52 -7.80 6.16
C LEU A 286 1.17 -8.44 5.83
N THR A 287 1.09 -9.77 5.89
CA THR A 287 -0.14 -10.54 5.61
C THR A 287 -1.02 -10.70 6.85
N LYS A 288 -0.65 -10.15 8.01
CA LYS A 288 -1.33 -10.40 9.28
C LYS A 288 -2.83 -10.05 9.24
N ARG A 289 -3.64 -10.95 9.79
CA ARG A 289 -5.09 -10.73 9.93
C ARG A 289 -5.39 -9.87 11.16
N ASN A 290 -5.33 -8.55 10.98
CA ASN A 290 -5.68 -7.62 12.06
C ASN A 290 -7.21 -7.57 12.29
N PRO A 291 -7.67 -7.56 13.56
CA PRO A 291 -9.09 -7.39 13.88
C PRO A 291 -9.60 -6.01 13.44
N LEU A 292 -10.92 -5.84 13.37
CA LEU A 292 -11.52 -4.51 13.28
C LEU A 292 -11.22 -3.76 14.58
N SER A 293 -10.63 -2.58 14.47
CA SER A 293 -10.48 -1.62 15.57
C SER A 293 -11.77 -0.83 15.75
#